data_AF-A0A2G1VX72-F1
#
_entry.id   AF-A0A2G1VX72-F1
#
_cell.length_a   1.000
_cell.length_b   1.000
_cell.length_c   1.000
_cell.angle_alpha   90.00
_cell.angle_beta   90.00
_cell.angle_gamma   90.00
#
_symmetry.space_group_name_H-M   'P 1'
#
loop_
_entity.id
_entity.type
_entity.pdbx_description
1 polymer ?
#
loop_
_entity_poly.entity_id
_entity_poly.type
_entity_poly.pdbx_seq_one_letter_code
_entity_poly.pdbx_strand_id
1 'polypeptide(L)'
;MSNAVEAWLEKDSFSSNVTRGLISGVLGGLAGTLVKTAIEKVLPVRKPNTRSAQVKLVDDLSVKLTGERISETNHELAEQLVNIPFGASLGATYGYAKRDKGEISILEGAAYGATTWIGTHETSLPLLGLKDKPTDIPLNVQINELIAHVAFGITTEVIRGYVARRLKE
;
A
#
# COMPACT_ATOMS: atom_id res chain seq x y z
N MET A 1 -9.31 0.63 42.53
CA MET A 1 -8.55 1.14 41.37
C MET A 1 -7.97 0.01 40.48
N SER A 2 -8.27 -1.27 40.74
CA SER A 2 -7.75 -2.43 39.97
C SER A 2 -8.48 -2.68 38.65
N ASN A 3 -9.82 -2.56 38.62
CA ASN A 3 -10.61 -3.04 37.47
C ASN A 3 -10.34 -2.30 36.15
N ALA A 4 -9.99 -1.01 36.19
CA ALA A 4 -9.72 -0.24 34.96
C ALA A 4 -8.34 -0.56 34.37
N VAL A 5 -7.36 -0.85 35.23
CA VAL A 5 -5.99 -1.20 34.81
C VAL A 5 -5.95 -2.64 34.32
N GLU A 6 -6.64 -3.57 34.99
CA GLU A 6 -6.79 -4.96 34.53
C GLU A 6 -7.57 -5.05 33.22
N ALA A 7 -8.70 -4.32 33.08
CA ALA A 7 -9.44 -4.28 31.82
C ALA A 7 -8.63 -3.64 30.68
N TRP A 8 -7.74 -2.68 30.99
CA TRP A 8 -6.81 -2.10 30.03
C TRP A 8 -5.73 -3.11 29.62
N LEU A 9 -5.15 -3.85 30.57
CA LEU A 9 -4.13 -4.90 30.33
C LEU A 9 -4.68 -6.13 29.59
N GLU A 10 -5.91 -6.57 29.88
CA GLU A 10 -6.58 -7.66 29.13
C GLU A 10 -6.94 -7.22 27.70
N LYS A 11 -7.42 -5.98 27.54
CA LYS A 11 -7.66 -5.37 26.22
C LYS A 11 -6.35 -5.24 25.41
N ASP A 12 -5.24 -4.93 26.09
CA ASP A 12 -3.90 -4.76 25.51
C ASP A 12 -3.04 -6.03 25.54
N SER A 13 -3.64 -7.21 25.78
CA SER A 13 -2.97 -8.48 25.52
C SER A 13 -2.42 -8.47 24.09
N PHE A 14 -1.10 -8.64 23.97
CA PHE A 14 -0.29 -8.60 22.73
C PHE A 14 -0.88 -9.44 21.57
N SER A 15 -1.81 -10.34 21.87
CA SER A 15 -2.37 -11.33 20.96
C SER A 15 -3.71 -10.95 20.28
N SER A 16 -4.51 -10.00 20.81
CA SER A 16 -5.86 -9.72 20.26
C SER A 16 -5.91 -8.49 19.34
N ASN A 17 -5.76 -7.28 19.87
CA ASN A 17 -5.97 -6.05 19.08
C ASN A 17 -4.85 -5.83 18.06
N VAL A 18 -3.59 -6.06 18.44
CA VAL A 18 -2.44 -5.92 17.55
C VAL A 18 -2.52 -6.93 16.41
N THR A 19 -2.69 -8.22 16.72
CA THR A 19 -2.85 -9.29 15.72
C THR A 19 -4.03 -9.01 14.79
N ARG A 20 -5.18 -8.63 15.34
CA ARG A 20 -6.36 -8.25 14.55
C ARG A 20 -6.09 -7.05 13.65
N GLY A 21 -5.44 -6.02 14.19
CA GLY A 21 -5.02 -4.84 13.43
C GLY A 21 -4.10 -5.21 12.28
N LEU A 22 -3.08 -6.03 12.52
CA LEU A 22 -2.14 -6.49 11.50
C LEU A 22 -2.83 -7.34 10.43
N ILE A 23 -3.61 -8.37 10.82
CA ILE A 23 -4.31 -9.25 9.88
C ILE A 23 -5.29 -8.44 9.02
N SER A 24 -6.16 -7.64 9.65
CA SER A 24 -7.12 -6.81 8.94
C SER A 24 -6.43 -5.79 8.03
N GLY A 25 -5.33 -5.22 8.50
CA GLY A 25 -4.47 -4.32 7.74
C GLY A 25 -3.89 -4.97 6.50
N VAL A 26 -3.24 -6.14 6.64
CA VAL A 26 -2.68 -6.91 5.52
C VAL A 26 -3.75 -7.22 4.48
N LEU A 27 -4.90 -7.74 4.91
CA LEU A 27 -6.01 -8.05 4.00
C LEU A 27 -6.55 -6.80 3.30
N GLY A 28 -6.65 -5.68 4.02
CA GLY A 28 -7.02 -4.39 3.44
C GLY A 28 -5.98 -3.86 2.45
N GLY A 29 -4.70 -3.97 2.76
CA GLY A 29 -3.60 -3.56 1.87
C GLY A 29 -3.59 -4.38 0.57
N LEU A 30 -3.74 -5.70 0.66
CA LEU A 30 -3.86 -6.58 -0.50
C LEU A 30 -5.07 -6.22 -1.37
N ALA A 31 -6.24 -6.04 -0.77
CA ALA A 31 -7.44 -5.64 -1.49
C ALA A 31 -7.28 -4.25 -2.16
N GLY A 32 -6.68 -3.30 -1.46
CA GLY A 32 -6.32 -1.99 -2.00
C GLY A 32 -5.39 -2.10 -3.20
N THR A 33 -4.36 -2.96 -3.13
CA THR A 33 -3.43 -3.19 -4.25
C THR A 33 -4.13 -3.76 -5.48
N LEU A 34 -5.09 -4.67 -5.29
CA LEU A 34 -5.89 -5.21 -6.40
C LEU A 34 -6.73 -4.11 -7.06
N VAL A 35 -7.42 -3.29 -6.26
CA VAL A 35 -8.23 -2.16 -6.78
C VAL A 35 -7.36 -1.14 -7.51
N LYS A 36 -6.23 -0.75 -6.92
CA LYS A 36 -5.25 0.15 -7.55
C LYS A 36 -4.79 -0.41 -8.90
N THR A 37 -4.36 -1.68 -8.93
CA THR A 37 -3.92 -2.34 -10.18
C THR A 37 -5.02 -2.33 -11.24
N ALA A 38 -6.28 -2.58 -10.85
CA ALA A 38 -7.41 -2.52 -11.77
C ALA A 38 -7.64 -1.11 -12.33
N ILE A 39 -7.53 -0.08 -11.49
CA ILE A 39 -7.65 1.33 -11.90
C ILE A 39 -6.52 1.70 -12.88
N GLU A 40 -5.28 1.29 -12.59
CA GLU A 40 -4.12 1.58 -13.43
C GLU A 40 -4.19 0.95 -14.84
N LYS A 41 -5.01 -0.10 -15.02
CA LYS A 41 -5.29 -0.66 -16.35
C LYS A 41 -6.16 0.24 -17.22
N VAL A 42 -6.93 1.14 -16.61
CA VAL A 42 -7.88 2.02 -17.30
C VAL A 42 -7.38 3.46 -17.33
N LEU A 43 -6.75 3.92 -16.24
CA LEU A 43 -6.19 5.25 -16.13
C LEU A 43 -4.68 5.23 -16.42
N PRO A 44 -4.20 6.00 -17.40
CA PRO A 44 -2.77 6.10 -17.66
C PRO A 44 -2.07 6.79 -16.49
N VAL A 45 -1.37 5.98 -15.68
CA VAL A 45 -0.59 6.43 -14.52
C VAL A 45 0.90 6.58 -14.81
N ARG A 46 1.32 6.32 -16.05
CA ARG A 46 2.71 6.43 -16.51
C ARG A 46 2.75 6.95 -17.94
N LYS A 47 3.89 7.52 -18.33
CA LYS A 47 4.14 7.88 -19.74
C LYS A 47 4.17 6.60 -20.59
N PRO A 48 3.65 6.61 -21.83
CA PRO A 48 3.76 5.46 -22.72
C PRO A 48 5.21 5.00 -22.87
N ASN A 49 5.44 3.69 -22.98
CA ASN A 49 6.76 3.07 -23.15
C ASN A 49 7.76 3.32 -22.01
N THR A 50 7.29 3.67 -20.81
CA THR A 50 8.15 3.75 -19.62
C THR A 50 8.04 2.49 -18.77
N ARG A 51 9.19 1.95 -18.35
CA ARG A 51 9.25 0.85 -17.37
C ARG A 51 8.79 1.37 -16.01
N SER A 52 8.04 0.55 -15.30
CA SER A 52 7.59 0.88 -13.95
C SER A 52 8.76 0.88 -12.96
N ALA A 53 8.58 1.57 -11.83
CA ALA A 53 9.59 1.62 -10.78
C ALA A 53 9.91 0.22 -10.22
N GLN A 54 8.91 -0.66 -10.20
CA GLN A 54 8.99 -2.04 -9.77
C GLN A 54 9.88 -2.86 -10.71
N VAL A 55 9.66 -2.75 -12.02
CA VAL A 55 10.49 -3.42 -13.02
C VAL A 55 11.93 -2.93 -12.89
N LYS A 56 12.16 -1.62 -12.79
CA LYS A 56 13.52 -1.07 -12.60
C LYS A 56 14.19 -1.58 -11.33
N LEU A 57 13.45 -1.64 -10.22
CA LEU A 57 13.98 -2.15 -8.95
C LEU A 57 14.42 -3.62 -9.06
N VAL A 58 13.58 -4.47 -9.67
CA VAL A 58 13.89 -5.88 -9.85
C VAL A 58 15.01 -6.08 -10.89
N ASP A 59 15.03 -5.28 -11.95
CA ASP A 59 16.13 -5.25 -12.94
C ASP A 59 17.46 -4.91 -12.28
N ASP A 60 17.52 -3.85 -11.49
CA ASP A 60 18.74 -3.42 -10.80
C ASP A 60 19.25 -4.51 -9.85
N LEU A 61 18.34 -5.22 -9.19
CA LEU A 61 18.69 -6.35 -8.34
C LEU A 61 19.18 -7.56 -9.16
N SER A 62 18.50 -7.89 -10.26
CA SER A 62 18.88 -8.98 -11.15
C SER A 62 20.28 -8.75 -11.71
N VAL A 63 20.55 -7.57 -12.26
CA VAL A 63 21.88 -7.22 -12.80
C VAL A 63 22.97 -7.35 -11.73
N LYS A 64 22.69 -6.96 -10.48
CA LYS A 64 23.67 -7.10 -9.37
C LYS A 64 23.92 -8.55 -8.96
N LEU A 65 22.94 -9.44 -9.08
CA LEU A 65 23.03 -10.83 -8.62
C LEU A 65 23.42 -11.82 -9.72
N THR A 66 22.94 -11.61 -10.94
CA THR A 66 23.10 -12.54 -12.08
C THR A 66 23.91 -11.95 -13.23
N GLY A 67 24.09 -10.62 -13.27
CA GLY A 67 24.73 -9.93 -14.39
C GLY A 67 23.77 -9.62 -15.54
N GLU A 68 22.51 -10.05 -15.47
CA GLU A 68 21.53 -9.92 -16.56
C GLU A 68 20.27 -9.20 -16.09
N ARG A 69 19.61 -8.49 -17.02
CA ARG A 69 18.29 -7.89 -16.79
C ARG A 69 17.21 -8.96 -16.85
N ILE A 70 16.07 -8.69 -16.23
CA ILE A 70 14.93 -9.59 -16.35
C ILE A 70 14.35 -9.52 -17.77
N SER A 71 13.84 -10.64 -18.26
CA SER A 71 13.18 -10.68 -19.56
C SER A 71 11.90 -9.84 -19.56
N GLU A 72 11.51 -9.31 -20.72
CA GLU A 72 10.28 -8.53 -20.85
C GLU A 72 9.03 -9.33 -20.47
N THR A 73 9.05 -10.64 -20.73
CA THR A 73 7.99 -11.58 -20.33
C THR A 73 7.81 -11.66 -18.81
N ASN A 74 8.84 -11.29 -18.03
CA ASN A 74 8.79 -11.31 -16.57
C ASN A 74 8.45 -9.94 -15.96
N HIS A 75 8.24 -8.89 -16.75
CA HIS A 75 7.93 -7.56 -16.23
C HIS A 75 6.65 -7.54 -15.38
N GLU A 76 5.57 -8.19 -15.81
CA GLU A 76 4.33 -8.25 -15.03
C GLU A 76 4.53 -8.98 -13.70
N LEU A 77 5.29 -10.09 -13.71
CA LEU A 77 5.64 -10.82 -12.50
C LEU A 77 6.48 -9.95 -11.55
N ALA A 78 7.45 -9.21 -12.08
CA ALA A 78 8.26 -8.28 -11.30
C ALA A 78 7.42 -7.17 -10.65
N GLU A 79 6.43 -6.63 -11.36
CA GLU A 79 5.49 -5.68 -10.79
C GLU A 79 4.70 -6.28 -9.62
N GLN A 80 4.17 -7.50 -9.77
CA GLN A 80 3.42 -8.18 -8.72
C GLN A 80 4.29 -8.53 -7.51
N LEU A 81 5.53 -8.98 -7.73
CA LEU A 81 6.50 -9.30 -6.69
C LEU A 81 6.84 -8.11 -5.80
N VAL A 82 6.74 -6.88 -6.32
CA VAL A 82 6.93 -5.65 -5.53
C VAL A 82 5.60 -5.16 -4.96
N ASN A 83 4.55 -5.06 -5.78
CA ASN A 83 3.28 -4.44 -5.39
C ASN A 83 2.54 -5.21 -4.29
N ILE A 84 2.56 -6.55 -4.33
CA ILE A 84 1.83 -7.37 -3.34
C ILE A 84 2.45 -7.23 -1.95
N PRO A 85 3.75 -7.50 -1.73
CA PRO A 85 4.37 -7.31 -0.41
C PRO A 85 4.32 -5.86 0.04
N PHE A 86 4.57 -4.90 -0.85
CA PHE A 86 4.53 -3.48 -0.48
C PHE A 86 3.14 -3.05 -0.01
N GLY A 87 2.08 -3.43 -0.74
CA GLY A 87 0.70 -3.17 -0.33
C GLY A 87 0.31 -3.87 0.96
N ALA A 88 0.73 -5.12 1.15
CA ALA A 88 0.53 -5.85 2.40
C ALA A 88 1.21 -5.17 3.59
N SER A 89 2.46 -4.72 3.42
CA SER A 89 3.22 -4.01 4.46
C SER A 89 2.57 -2.67 4.81
N LEU A 90 2.19 -1.87 3.80
CA LEU A 90 1.44 -0.63 4.01
C LEU A 90 0.15 -0.88 4.78
N GLY A 91 -0.66 -1.83 4.31
CA GLY A 91 -1.89 -2.25 4.97
C GLY A 91 -1.64 -2.68 6.42
N ALA A 92 -0.60 -3.48 6.69
CA ALA A 92 -0.23 -3.89 8.04
C ALA A 92 0.10 -2.70 8.94
N THR A 93 0.88 -1.74 8.45
CA THR A 93 1.21 -0.50 9.19
C THR A 93 -0.06 0.30 9.52
N TYR A 94 -0.96 0.45 8.55
CA TYR A 94 -2.22 1.15 8.77
C TYR A 94 -3.15 0.41 9.74
N GLY A 95 -3.24 -0.92 9.59
CA GLY A 95 -3.88 -1.85 10.49
C GLY A 95 -3.42 -1.70 11.94
N TYR A 96 -2.11 -1.71 12.14
CA TYR A 96 -1.48 -1.51 13.45
C TYR A 96 -1.77 -0.13 14.03
N ALA A 97 -1.72 0.92 13.22
CA ALA A 97 -2.04 2.28 13.64
C ALA A 97 -3.52 2.43 14.05
N LYS A 98 -4.40 1.60 13.48
CA LYS A 98 -5.85 1.59 13.74
C LYS A 98 -6.30 0.44 14.64
N ARG A 99 -5.40 -0.26 15.31
CA ARG A 99 -5.70 -1.49 16.10
C ARG A 99 -6.83 -1.32 17.14
N ASP A 100 -6.96 -0.12 17.70
CA ASP A 100 -7.99 0.22 18.71
C ASP A 100 -9.26 0.82 18.11
N LYS A 101 -9.28 1.07 16.79
CA LYS A 101 -10.36 1.69 16.04
C LYS A 101 -10.88 0.73 14.95
N GLY A 102 -11.95 0.01 15.28
CA GLY A 102 -12.68 -0.83 14.34
C GLY A 102 -13.65 -0.05 13.44
N GLU A 103 -13.75 1.27 13.60
CA GLU A 103 -14.58 2.12 12.74
C GLU A 103 -13.96 2.27 11.35
N ILE A 104 -14.84 2.49 10.37
CA ILE A 104 -14.49 2.76 8.97
C ILE A 104 -14.62 4.25 8.75
N SER A 105 -13.56 4.89 8.27
CA SER A 105 -13.52 6.32 7.94
C SER A 105 -12.95 6.53 6.54
N ILE A 106 -13.84 6.71 5.56
CA ILE A 106 -13.45 6.92 4.15
C ILE A 106 -12.46 8.09 4.00
N LEU A 107 -12.60 9.14 4.80
CA LEU A 107 -11.70 10.28 4.78
C LEU A 107 -10.28 9.90 5.26
N GLU A 108 -10.17 9.11 6.33
CA GLU A 108 -8.88 8.64 6.82
C GLU A 108 -8.22 7.63 5.86
N GLY A 109 -9.02 6.82 5.17
CA GLY A 109 -8.54 5.94 4.09
C GLY A 109 -8.03 6.74 2.89
N ALA A 110 -8.78 7.76 2.45
CA ALA A 110 -8.37 8.64 1.36
C ALA A 110 -7.08 9.41 1.70
N ALA A 111 -7.00 9.96 2.92
CA ALA A 111 -5.80 10.63 3.42
C ALA A 111 -4.60 9.66 3.46
N TYR A 112 -4.80 8.44 3.95
CA TYR A 112 -3.75 7.42 3.98
C TYR A 112 -3.24 7.06 2.58
N GLY A 113 -4.15 6.91 1.61
CA GLY A 113 -3.81 6.72 0.20
C GLY A 113 -2.99 7.87 -0.37
N ALA A 114 -3.42 9.11 -0.17
CA ALA A 114 -2.69 10.30 -0.60
C ALA A 114 -1.30 10.40 0.05
N THR A 115 -1.18 10.12 1.35
CA THR A 115 0.12 10.10 2.05
C THR A 115 1.04 9.01 1.50
N THR A 116 0.50 7.84 1.16
CA THR A 116 1.26 6.77 0.51
C THR A 116 1.79 7.22 -0.84
N TRP A 117 0.96 7.87 -1.66
CA TRP A 117 1.38 8.44 -2.94
C TRP A 117 2.50 9.47 -2.77
N ILE A 118 2.36 10.42 -1.84
CA ILE A 118 3.41 11.42 -1.55
C ILE A 118 4.71 10.73 -1.12
N GLY A 119 4.63 9.80 -0.16
CA GLY A 119 5.80 9.12 0.39
C GLY A 119 6.54 8.28 -0.65
N THR A 120 5.84 7.80 -1.68
CA THR A 120 6.41 6.93 -2.71
C THR A 120 6.69 7.68 -4.01
N HIS A 121 5.65 8.07 -4.72
CA HIS A 121 5.73 8.62 -6.07
C HIS A 121 6.27 10.05 -6.13
N GLU A 122 6.02 10.85 -5.08
CA GLU A 122 6.53 12.23 -5.00
C GLU A 122 7.89 12.33 -4.29
N THR A 123 8.30 11.28 -3.55
CA THR A 123 9.48 11.34 -2.69
C THR A 123 10.43 10.16 -2.93
N SER A 124 10.11 8.97 -2.42
CA SER A 124 11.08 7.87 -2.37
C SER A 124 11.51 7.36 -3.75
N LEU A 125 10.57 7.17 -4.69
CA LEU A 125 10.88 6.64 -6.02
C LEU A 125 11.75 7.59 -6.85
N PRO A 126 11.47 8.91 -6.92
CA PRO A 126 12.39 9.87 -7.54
C PRO A 126 13.77 9.92 -6.88
N LEU A 127 13.85 9.93 -5.54
CA LEU A 127 15.12 9.97 -4.82
C LEU A 127 15.99 8.73 -5.08
N LEU A 128 15.37 7.57 -5.30
CA LEU A 128 16.05 6.32 -5.66
C LEU A 128 16.36 6.20 -7.16
N GLY A 129 15.99 7.20 -7.98
CA GLY A 129 16.18 7.15 -9.44
C GLY A 129 15.26 6.17 -10.17
N LEU A 130 14.26 5.62 -9.48
CA LEU A 130 13.32 4.63 -10.04
C LEU A 130 12.20 5.31 -10.84
N LYS A 131 11.97 6.61 -10.62
CA LYS A 131 10.94 7.40 -11.30
C LYS A 131 11.48 8.80 -11.68
N ASP A 132 10.93 9.39 -12.75
CA ASP A 132 11.18 10.79 -13.10
C ASP A 132 10.82 11.71 -11.93
N LYS A 133 11.42 12.92 -11.87
CA LYS A 133 11.05 13.91 -10.86
C LYS A 133 9.60 14.34 -11.05
N PRO A 134 8.85 14.65 -9.97
CA PRO A 134 7.46 15.08 -10.09
C PRO A 134 7.25 16.28 -11.02
N THR A 135 8.19 17.22 -11.05
CA THR A 135 8.16 18.39 -11.95
C THR A 135 8.19 18.05 -13.44
N ASP A 136 8.66 16.84 -13.79
CA ASP A 136 8.87 16.39 -15.16
C ASP A 136 7.73 15.45 -15.63
N ILE A 137 6.72 15.25 -14.79
CA ILE A 137 5.58 14.37 -15.04
C ILE A 137 4.35 15.22 -15.35
N PRO A 138 3.64 14.97 -16.46
CA PRO A 138 2.40 15.68 -16.77
C PRO A 138 1.39 15.62 -15.62
N LEU A 139 0.76 16.76 -15.31
CA LEU A 139 -0.15 16.88 -14.16
C LEU A 139 -1.32 15.88 -14.21
N ASN A 140 -1.85 15.59 -15.39
CA ASN A 140 -2.91 14.60 -15.56
C ASN A 140 -2.47 13.18 -15.16
N VAL A 141 -1.20 12.83 -15.39
CA VAL A 141 -0.63 11.53 -14.97
C VAL A 141 -0.48 11.48 -13.45
N GLN A 142 0.00 12.57 -12.83
CA GLN A 142 0.09 12.68 -11.37
C GLN A 142 -1.28 12.57 -10.70
N ILE A 143 -2.31 13.23 -11.27
CA ILE A 143 -3.69 13.13 -10.79
C ILE A 143 -4.21 11.70 -10.90
N ASN A 144 -3.96 11.01 -12.02
CA ASN A 144 -4.35 9.60 -12.17
C ASN A 144 -3.67 8.70 -11.14
N GLU A 145 -2.38 8.92 -10.88
CA GLU A 145 -1.64 8.20 -9.83
C GLU A 145 -2.24 8.46 -8.45
N LEU A 146 -2.56 9.72 -8.13
CA LEU A 146 -3.21 10.09 -6.87
C LEU A 146 -4.58 9.42 -6.73
N ILE A 147 -5.42 9.41 -7.78
CA ILE A 147 -6.72 8.74 -7.78
C ILE A 147 -6.56 7.25 -7.45
N ALA A 148 -5.62 6.56 -8.11
CA ALA A 148 -5.38 5.15 -7.87
C ALA A 148 -4.92 4.88 -6.42
N HIS A 149 -4.13 5.78 -5.82
CA HIS A 149 -3.70 5.66 -4.42
C HIS A 149 -4.78 6.02 -3.41
N VAL A 150 -5.62 7.01 -3.69
CA VAL A 150 -6.79 7.33 -2.86
C VAL A 150 -7.75 6.14 -2.85
N ALA A 151 -7.99 5.52 -4.00
CA ALA A 151 -8.78 4.29 -4.10
C ALA A 151 -8.14 3.14 -3.31
N PHE A 152 -6.82 2.93 -3.43
CA PHE A 152 -6.07 2.00 -2.57
C PHE A 152 -6.37 2.24 -1.09
N GLY A 153 -6.18 3.47 -0.61
CA GLY A 153 -6.34 3.80 0.82
C GLY A 153 -7.77 3.66 1.32
N ILE A 154 -8.77 4.07 0.53
CA ILE A 154 -10.20 3.88 0.85
C ILE A 154 -10.52 2.39 0.93
N THR A 155 -10.10 1.58 -0.05
CA THR A 155 -10.33 0.14 -0.04
C THR A 155 -9.64 -0.52 1.16
N THR A 156 -8.39 -0.15 1.45
CA THR A 156 -7.67 -0.63 2.62
C THR A 156 -8.42 -0.33 3.90
N GLU A 157 -8.94 0.89 4.07
CA GLU A 157 -9.71 1.28 5.24
C GLU A 157 -11.01 0.49 5.40
N VAL A 158 -11.78 0.35 4.32
CA VAL A 158 -13.06 -0.36 4.36
C VAL A 158 -12.85 -1.83 4.72
N ILE A 159 -11.91 -2.50 4.04
CA ILE A 159 -11.65 -3.93 4.26
C ILE A 159 -11.00 -4.16 5.64
N ARG A 160 -10.04 -3.34 6.03
CA ARG A 160 -9.43 -3.39 7.38
C ARG A 160 -10.51 -3.23 8.46
N GLY A 161 -11.34 -2.20 8.37
CA GLY A 161 -12.39 -1.94 9.36
C GLY A 161 -13.42 -3.08 9.40
N TYR A 162 -13.86 -3.59 8.25
CA TYR A 162 -14.77 -4.73 8.18
C TYR A 162 -14.19 -5.98 8.83
N VAL A 163 -12.98 -6.40 8.43
CA VAL A 163 -12.32 -7.58 9.00
C VAL A 163 -12.06 -7.40 10.49
N ALA A 164 -11.61 -6.22 10.93
CA ALA A 164 -11.35 -5.95 12.34
C ALA A 164 -12.63 -6.02 13.20
N ARG A 165 -13.80 -5.69 12.66
CA ARG A 165 -15.08 -5.89 13.36
C ARG A 165 -15.42 -7.38 13.46
N ARG A 166 -15.29 -8.12 12.36
CA ARG A 166 -15.59 -9.57 12.31
C ARG A 166 -14.68 -10.43 13.17
N LEU A 167 -13.43 -10.00 13.38
CA LEU A 167 -12.48 -10.67 14.28
C LEU A 167 -12.65 -10.27 15.75
N LYS A 168 -13.57 -9.35 16.06
CA LYS A 168 -13.91 -8.94 17.44
C LYS A 168 -15.20 -9.62 17.93
N GLU A 169 -16.07 -10.01 17.01
CA GLU A 169 -17.24 -10.87 17.23
C GLU A 169 -16.81 -12.30 17.56
#